data_AF-A0AAU0PRS5-F1
#
_entry.id   AF-A0AAU0PRS5-F1
#
_cell.length_a   1.000
_cell.length_b   1.000
_cell.length_c   1.000
_cell.angle_alpha   90.00
_cell.angle_beta   90.00
_cell.angle_gamma   90.00
#
_symmetry.space_group_name_H-M   'P 1'
#
loop_
_entity.id
_entity.type
_entity.pdbx_description
1 polymer ?
#
loop_
_entity_poly.entity_id
_entity_poly.type
_entity_poly.pdbx_seq_one_letter_code
_entity_poly.pdbx_strand_id
1 'polypeptide(L)'
;MTQQQIIKLLDLPERTLRDWKKSRNRLYTLLENIEYEEAKSKIDVVDLDDTIEFNPKEFSQNLFWQTNQKSHQKVYSIISKYLGTLNSEDINTLCRKFGKNMVRAVLEDKYKKLYKKGYISTSGIDILLGGNYKENPIYKEILGLINDF
;
A
#
# COMPACT_ATOMS: atom_id res chain seq x y z
N MET A 1 21.15 -2.97 -12.34
CA MET A 1 20.94 -3.40 -10.93
C MET A 1 21.55 -4.78 -10.66
N THR A 2 22.00 -5.05 -9.43
CA THR A 2 22.42 -6.39 -8.99
C THR A 2 21.22 -7.29 -8.66
N GLN A 3 21.42 -8.62 -8.58
CA GLN A 3 20.36 -9.55 -8.19
C GLN A 3 19.74 -9.21 -6.83
N GLN A 4 20.56 -8.85 -5.83
CA GLN A 4 20.08 -8.44 -4.51
C GLN A 4 19.25 -7.16 -4.58
N GLN A 5 19.65 -6.20 -5.42
CA GLN A 5 18.88 -4.97 -5.65
C GLN A 5 17.52 -5.26 -6.30
N ILE A 6 17.46 -6.16 -7.29
CA ILE A 6 16.21 -6.54 -7.97
C ILE A 6 15.26 -7.25 -7.00
N ILE A 7 15.78 -8.22 -6.22
CA ILE A 7 15.01 -8.93 -5.19
C ILE A 7 14.39 -7.95 -4.20
N LYS A 8 15.21 -7.01 -3.71
CA LYS A 8 14.77 -6.01 -2.75
C LYS A 8 13.79 -5.00 -3.34
N LEU A 9 13.99 -4.60 -4.59
CA LEU A 9 13.16 -3.60 -5.27
C LEU A 9 11.76 -4.14 -5.58
N LEU A 10 11.69 -5.40 -6.06
CA LEU A 10 10.44 -6.02 -6.50
C LEU A 10 9.76 -6.88 -5.44
N ASP A 11 10.40 -7.07 -4.28
CA ASP A 11 9.95 -7.94 -3.19
C ASP A 11 9.66 -9.38 -3.67
N LEU A 12 10.62 -9.97 -4.41
CA LEU A 12 10.48 -11.28 -5.03
C LEU A 12 11.42 -12.32 -4.39
N PRO A 13 11.00 -13.59 -4.24
CA PRO A 13 11.89 -14.66 -3.80
C PRO A 13 13.08 -14.87 -4.76
N GLU A 14 14.26 -15.16 -4.22
CA GLU A 14 15.48 -15.39 -5.01
C GLU A 14 15.30 -16.52 -6.05
N ARG A 15 14.53 -17.57 -5.69
CA ARG A 15 14.16 -18.65 -6.62
C ARG A 15 13.46 -18.16 -7.88
N THR A 16 12.55 -17.20 -7.73
CA THR A 16 11.75 -16.64 -8.83
C THR A 16 12.66 -15.87 -9.79
N LEU A 17 13.62 -15.10 -9.24
CA LEU A 17 14.56 -14.36 -10.05
C LEU A 17 15.54 -15.29 -10.79
N ARG A 18 15.99 -16.37 -10.15
CA ARG A 18 16.80 -17.43 -10.81
C ARG A 18 16.04 -18.08 -11.96
N ASP A 19 14.76 -18.37 -11.80
CA ASP A 19 13.93 -18.95 -12.86
C ASP A 19 13.75 -17.98 -14.04
N TRP A 20 13.64 -16.68 -13.76
CA TRP A 20 13.53 -15.65 -14.80
C TRP A 20 14.79 -15.51 -15.63
N LYS A 21 15.97 -15.76 -15.06
CA LYS A 21 17.23 -15.77 -15.81
C LYS A 21 17.20 -16.79 -16.96
N LYS A 22 16.47 -17.91 -16.80
CA LYS A 22 16.31 -18.95 -17.83
C LYS A 22 15.07 -18.75 -18.69
N SER A 23 13.91 -18.51 -18.06
CA SER A 23 12.60 -18.48 -18.73
C SER A 23 12.23 -17.12 -19.32
N ARG A 24 12.75 -16.03 -18.75
CA ARG A 24 12.45 -14.63 -19.10
C ARG A 24 13.72 -13.81 -19.26
N ASN A 25 14.72 -14.37 -19.94
CA ASN A 25 16.07 -13.80 -20.05
C ASN A 25 16.06 -12.32 -20.53
N ARG A 26 15.17 -11.96 -21.46
CA ARG A 26 15.00 -10.57 -21.91
C ARG A 26 14.61 -9.62 -20.78
N LEU A 27 13.60 -9.98 -19.99
CA LEU A 27 13.15 -9.18 -18.83
C LEU A 27 14.27 -9.09 -17.80
N TYR A 28 14.93 -10.21 -17.51
CA TYR A 28 16.03 -10.26 -16.56
C TYR A 28 17.19 -9.33 -16.99
N THR A 29 17.57 -9.36 -18.28
CA THR A 29 18.60 -8.48 -18.85
C THR A 29 18.20 -7.00 -18.77
N LEU A 30 16.93 -6.68 -19.01
CA LEU A 30 16.43 -5.31 -18.84
C LEU A 30 16.56 -4.83 -17.39
N LEU A 31 16.18 -5.67 -16.42
CA LEU A 31 16.32 -5.34 -14.99
C LEU A 31 17.79 -5.13 -14.58
N GLU A 32 18.72 -5.90 -15.15
CA GLU A 32 20.16 -5.71 -14.91
C GLU A 32 20.68 -4.37 -15.48
N ASN A 33 20.11 -3.88 -16.59
CA ASN A 33 20.55 -2.64 -17.24
C ASN A 33 19.92 -1.36 -16.67
N ILE A 34 18.86 -1.48 -15.87
CA ILE A 34 18.24 -0.32 -15.23
C ILE A 34 19.11 0.16 -14.04
N GLU A 35 19.19 1.47 -13.82
CA GLU A 35 19.83 2.06 -12.65
C GLU A 35 18.97 1.88 -11.38
N TYR A 36 19.60 1.43 -10.29
CA TYR A 36 18.87 1.09 -9.06
C TYR A 36 18.17 2.29 -8.43
N GLU A 37 18.87 3.41 -8.28
CA GLU A 37 18.31 4.60 -7.64
C GLU A 37 17.20 5.23 -8.50
N GLU A 38 17.35 5.23 -9.83
CA GLU A 38 16.30 5.67 -10.75
C GLU A 38 15.05 4.76 -10.64
N ALA A 39 15.23 3.44 -10.69
CA ALA A 39 14.14 2.48 -10.57
C ALA A 39 13.42 2.59 -9.24
N LYS A 40 14.18 2.72 -8.14
CA LYS A 40 13.66 2.92 -6.79
C LYS A 40 12.86 4.21 -6.69
N SER A 41 13.38 5.32 -7.21
CA SER A 41 12.66 6.59 -7.21
C SER A 41 11.35 6.55 -7.99
N LYS A 42 11.27 5.74 -9.06
CA LYS A 42 10.07 5.61 -9.90
C LYS A 42 9.07 4.55 -9.39
N ILE A 43 9.54 3.46 -8.78
CA ILE A 43 8.65 2.43 -8.22
C ILE A 43 7.96 2.94 -6.95
N ASP A 44 8.61 3.83 -6.21
CA ASP A 44 8.04 4.52 -5.05
C ASP A 44 6.98 5.55 -5.46
N VAL A 45 6.92 5.95 -6.73
CA VAL A 45 5.79 6.69 -7.31
C VAL A 45 4.64 5.72 -7.53
N VAL A 46 3.99 5.37 -6.43
CA VAL A 46 2.69 4.73 -6.45
C VAL A 46 1.73 5.72 -7.12
N ASP A 47 1.20 5.38 -8.30
CA ASP A 47 0.15 6.17 -8.93
C ASP A 47 -1.15 5.99 -8.12
N LEU A 48 -1.36 6.90 -7.18
CA LEU A 48 -2.48 6.90 -6.25
C LEU A 48 -3.75 7.48 -6.88
N ASP A 49 -3.66 8.05 -8.08
CA ASP A 49 -4.77 8.64 -8.81
C ASP A 49 -5.52 7.64 -9.70
N ASP A 50 -5.01 6.42 -9.81
CA ASP A 50 -5.66 5.33 -10.51
C ASP A 50 -7.09 5.09 -10.00
N THR A 51 -8.00 4.86 -10.96
CA THR A 51 -9.40 4.53 -10.70
C THR A 51 -9.69 3.13 -11.22
N ILE A 52 -10.20 2.27 -10.35
CA ILE A 52 -10.47 0.87 -10.67
C ILE A 52 -11.93 0.49 -10.36
N GLU A 53 -12.37 -0.63 -10.94
CA GLU A 53 -13.62 -1.27 -10.53
C GLU A 53 -13.47 -1.85 -9.11
N PHE A 54 -14.20 -1.26 -8.18
CA PHE A 54 -14.35 -1.69 -6.80
C PHE A 54 -15.60 -2.57 -6.67
N ASN A 55 -15.43 -3.73 -6.05
CA ASN A 55 -16.52 -4.65 -5.72
C ASN A 55 -16.67 -4.75 -4.19
N PRO A 56 -17.78 -4.26 -3.59
CA PRO A 56 -17.99 -4.31 -2.16
C PRO A 56 -17.93 -5.71 -1.55
N LYS A 57 -18.25 -6.75 -2.34
CA LYS A 57 -18.30 -8.15 -1.89
C LYS A 57 -16.92 -8.76 -1.61
N GLU A 58 -15.85 -8.10 -2.02
CA GLU A 58 -14.47 -8.54 -1.75
C GLU A 58 -14.03 -8.24 -0.31
N PHE A 59 -14.82 -7.46 0.43
CA PHE A 59 -14.50 -6.99 1.76
C PHE A 59 -15.57 -7.39 2.77
N SER A 60 -15.18 -7.45 4.04
CA SER A 60 -16.05 -7.84 5.16
C SER A 60 -17.24 -6.88 5.33
N GLN A 61 -17.03 -5.59 5.04
CA GLN A 61 -18.04 -4.55 5.13
C GLN A 61 -17.92 -3.58 3.95
N ASN A 62 -19.05 -3.04 3.48
CA ASN A 62 -19.05 -2.01 2.43
C ASN A 62 -18.80 -0.62 3.02
N LEU A 63 -17.55 -0.13 2.95
CA LEU A 63 -17.20 1.24 3.37
C LEU A 63 -17.57 2.33 2.35
N PHE A 64 -18.11 1.91 1.20
CA PHE A 64 -18.72 2.75 0.17
C PHE A 64 -20.22 2.50 0.14
N TRP A 65 -20.87 2.59 1.30
CA TRP A 65 -22.29 2.27 1.54
C TRP A 65 -23.29 2.95 0.57
N GLN A 66 -22.92 4.05 -0.07
CA GLN A 66 -23.73 4.71 -1.09
C GLN A 66 -23.86 3.89 -2.39
N THR A 67 -22.93 2.96 -2.63
CA THR A 67 -22.88 2.09 -3.80
C THR A 67 -22.78 0.64 -3.37
N ASN A 68 -23.90 -0.08 -3.40
CA ASN A 68 -23.95 -1.51 -3.09
C ASN A 68 -23.59 -2.41 -4.28
N GLN A 69 -23.30 -1.81 -5.43
CA GLN A 69 -22.88 -2.49 -6.65
C GLN A 69 -21.42 -2.15 -6.97
N LYS A 70 -20.88 -2.84 -7.99
CA LYS A 70 -19.58 -2.50 -8.57
C LYS A 70 -19.56 -1.01 -8.93
N SER A 71 -18.50 -0.31 -8.54
CA SER A 71 -18.35 1.13 -8.80
C SER A 71 -16.90 1.47 -9.11
N HIS A 72 -16.68 2.58 -9.80
CA HIS A 72 -15.33 3.08 -10.04
C HIS A 72 -14.89 3.91 -8.85
N GLN A 73 -13.81 3.49 -8.19
CA GLN A 73 -13.27 4.18 -7.02
C GLN A 73 -11.77 4.39 -7.20
N LYS A 74 -11.27 5.51 -6.67
CA LYS A 74 -9.82 5.75 -6.62
C LYS A 74 -9.15 4.72 -5.72
N VAL A 75 -8.02 4.18 -6.15
CA VAL A 75 -7.21 3.20 -5.40
C VAL A 75 -6.89 3.75 -4.01
N TYR A 76 -6.42 5.00 -3.94
CA TYR A 76 -6.15 5.68 -2.67
C TYR A 76 -7.37 5.68 -1.73
N SER A 77 -8.56 5.99 -2.26
CA SER A 77 -9.80 6.05 -1.47
C SER A 77 -10.18 4.68 -0.90
N ILE A 78 -10.03 3.61 -1.69
CA ILE A 78 -10.31 2.23 -1.25
C ILE A 78 -9.36 1.89 -0.10
N ILE A 79 -8.05 1.95 -0.35
CA ILE A 79 -7.03 1.57 0.64
C ILE A 79 -7.19 2.40 1.92
N SER A 80 -7.26 3.73 1.79
CA SER A 80 -7.34 4.64 2.93
C SER A 80 -8.57 4.40 3.82
N LYS A 81 -9.74 4.08 3.23
CA LYS A 81 -10.94 3.77 4.02
C LYS A 81 -10.80 2.47 4.78
N TYR A 82 -10.38 1.38 4.12
CA TYR A 82 -10.28 0.06 4.74
C TYR A 82 -9.14 -0.02 5.77
N LEU A 83 -8.04 0.71 5.58
CA LEU A 83 -7.03 0.88 6.64
C LEU A 83 -7.59 1.56 7.91
N GLY A 84 -8.76 2.19 7.85
CA GLY A 84 -9.42 2.78 9.01
C GLY A 84 -10.17 1.80 9.91
N THR A 85 -10.42 0.56 9.48
CA THR A 85 -11.27 -0.40 10.22
C THR A 85 -10.49 -1.35 11.10
N LEU A 86 -9.15 -1.40 10.99
CA LEU A 86 -8.27 -2.36 11.68
C LEU A 86 -8.63 -3.84 11.44
N ASN A 87 -9.48 -4.12 10.44
CA ASN A 87 -9.86 -5.48 10.10
C ASN A 87 -8.72 -6.16 9.35
N SER A 88 -8.15 -7.21 9.94
CA SER A 88 -7.02 -7.95 9.37
C SER A 88 -7.35 -8.65 8.05
N GLU A 89 -8.57 -9.17 7.89
CA GLU A 89 -9.02 -9.80 6.65
C GLU A 89 -9.08 -8.79 5.50
N ASP A 90 -9.67 -7.62 5.75
CA ASP A 90 -9.74 -6.54 4.75
C ASP A 90 -8.36 -5.99 4.41
N ILE A 91 -7.47 -5.83 5.40
CA ILE A 91 -6.08 -5.39 5.17
C ILE A 91 -5.33 -6.42 4.31
N ASN A 92 -5.50 -7.72 4.58
CA ASN A 92 -4.93 -8.77 3.76
C ASN A 92 -5.48 -8.75 2.33
N THR A 93 -6.79 -8.49 2.16
CA THR A 93 -7.40 -8.30 0.83
C THR A 93 -6.78 -7.11 0.10
N LEU A 94 -6.54 -5.97 0.77
CA LEU A 94 -5.84 -4.84 0.18
C LEU A 94 -4.42 -5.24 -0.27
N CYS A 95 -3.66 -5.92 0.59
CA CYS A 95 -2.29 -6.33 0.26
C CYS A 95 -2.25 -7.31 -0.93
N ARG A 96 -3.20 -8.25 -1.02
CA ARG A 96 -3.34 -9.15 -2.19
C ARG A 96 -3.64 -8.39 -3.48
N LYS A 97 -4.53 -7.41 -3.41
CA LYS A 97 -5.06 -6.72 -4.60
C LYS A 97 -4.13 -5.64 -5.13
N PHE A 98 -3.50 -4.89 -4.23
CA PHE A 98 -2.72 -3.69 -4.55
C PHE A 98 -1.22 -3.83 -4.31
N GLY A 99 -0.82 -4.88 -3.59
CA GLY A 99 0.55 -5.08 -3.15
C GLY A 99 0.87 -4.35 -1.85
N LYS A 100 1.65 -5.02 -1.01
CA LYS A 100 2.10 -4.55 0.32
C LYS A 100 2.70 -3.15 0.30
N ASN A 101 3.54 -2.84 -0.70
CA ASN A 101 4.21 -1.55 -0.82
C ASN A 101 3.23 -0.39 -1.06
N MET A 102 2.23 -0.59 -1.92
CA MET A 102 1.20 0.41 -2.19
C MET A 102 0.35 0.67 -0.95
N VAL A 103 -0.09 -0.40 -0.27
CA VAL A 103 -0.88 -0.28 0.96
C VAL A 103 -0.09 0.45 2.06
N ARG A 104 1.20 0.12 2.22
CA ARG A 104 2.11 0.81 3.15
C ARG A 104 2.30 2.29 2.79
N ALA A 105 2.48 2.62 1.51
CA ALA A 105 2.63 4.00 1.07
C ALA A 105 1.38 4.85 1.38
N VAL A 106 0.18 4.30 1.14
CA VAL A 106 -1.08 4.97 1.49
C VAL A 106 -1.22 5.14 3.00
N LEU A 107 -0.84 4.14 3.80
CA LEU A 107 -0.84 4.26 5.26
C LEU A 107 0.05 5.43 5.72
N GLU A 108 1.29 5.49 5.22
CA GLU A 108 2.22 6.56 5.58
C GLU A 108 1.69 7.94 5.16
N ASP A 109 1.20 8.08 3.93
CA ASP A 109 0.67 9.34 3.42
C ASP A 109 -0.56 9.80 4.21
N LYS A 110 -1.49 8.88 4.52
CA LYS A 110 -2.68 9.16 5.34
C LYS A 110 -2.28 9.72 6.71
N TYR A 111 -1.32 9.10 7.39
CA TYR A 111 -0.87 9.56 8.71
C TYR A 111 -0.02 10.84 8.65
N LYS A 112 0.83 11.01 7.63
CA LYS A 112 1.54 12.28 7.39
C LYS A 112 0.55 13.44 7.22
N LYS A 113 -0.48 13.26 6.40
CA LYS A 113 -1.56 14.26 6.20
C LYS A 113 -2.32 14.53 7.48
N LEU A 114 -2.64 13.50 8.25
CA LEU A 114 -3.35 13.61 9.53
C LEU A 114 -2.55 14.40 10.57
N TYR A 115 -1.26 14.09 10.75
CA TYR A 115 -0.39 14.78 11.70
C TYR A 115 -0.02 16.19 11.23
N LYS A 116 0.06 16.44 9.92
CA LYS A 116 0.21 17.79 9.37
C LYS A 116 -0.99 18.68 9.70
N LYS A 117 -2.20 18.11 9.75
CA LYS A 117 -3.40 18.82 10.20
C LYS A 117 -3.33 19.15 11.70
N GLY A 118 -2.62 18.35 12.49
CA GLY A 118 -2.35 18.60 13.91
C GLY A 118 -3.51 18.26 14.85
N TYR A 119 -4.63 17.77 14.33
CA TYR A 119 -5.77 17.33 15.14
C TYR A 119 -6.66 16.32 14.40
N ILE A 120 -7.36 15.49 15.17
CA ILE A 120 -8.49 14.68 14.73
C ILE A 120 -9.75 15.34 15.23
N SER A 121 -10.61 15.79 14.31
CA SER A 121 -11.93 16.29 14.66
C SER A 121 -12.87 15.12 14.83
N THR A 122 -13.29 14.88 16.07
CA THR A 122 -14.39 13.97 16.41
C THR A 122 -15.59 14.82 16.81
N SER A 123 -16.82 14.32 16.66
CA SER A 123 -18.06 15.08 16.85
C SER A 123 -18.11 15.86 18.17
N GLY A 124 -17.62 17.11 18.16
CA GLY A 124 -17.58 18.03 19.30
C GLY A 124 -16.23 18.21 20.01
N ILE A 125 -15.20 17.40 19.71
CA ILE A 125 -13.87 17.51 20.35
C ILE A 125 -12.76 17.30 19.32
N ASP A 126 -11.86 18.28 19.23
CA ASP A 126 -10.61 18.15 18.48
C ASP A 126 -9.54 17.52 19.37
N ILE A 127 -9.08 16.33 18.98
CA ILE A 127 -7.98 15.63 19.63
C ILE A 127 -6.69 16.12 18.98
N LEU A 128 -5.89 16.89 19.72
CA LEU A 128 -4.60 17.36 19.23
C LEU A 128 -3.66 16.18 18.95
N LEU A 129 -3.01 16.23 17.79
CA LEU A 129 -1.99 15.28 17.38
C LEU A 129 -0.64 15.96 17.50
N GLY A 130 0.14 15.53 18.49
CA GLY A 130 1.53 15.91 18.68
C GLY A 130 2.48 14.76 18.40
N GLY A 131 3.76 15.08 18.17
CA GLY A 131 4.83 14.10 18.05
C GLY A 131 4.91 13.40 16.69
N ASN A 132 5.53 12.22 16.70
CA ASN A 132 5.81 11.45 15.50
C ASN A 132 4.68 10.47 15.19
N TYR A 133 4.09 10.55 14.00
CA TYR A 133 3.02 9.65 13.58
C TYR A 133 3.41 8.17 13.63
N LYS A 134 4.71 7.85 13.49
CA LYS A 134 5.24 6.48 13.58
C LYS A 134 5.11 5.89 14.98
N GLU A 135 4.93 6.70 16.00
CA GLU A 135 4.76 6.25 17.39
C GLU A 135 3.30 5.91 17.71
N ASN A 136 2.36 6.33 16.85
CA ASN A 136 0.94 6.10 17.05
C ASN A 136 0.62 4.59 17.15
N PRO A 137 -0.10 4.15 18.19
CA PRO A 137 -0.41 2.73 18.38
C PRO A 137 -1.17 2.11 17.20
N ILE A 138 -2.16 2.83 16.66
CA ILE A 138 -2.99 2.38 15.53
C ILE A 138 -2.13 2.27 14.27
N TYR A 139 -1.24 3.22 14.02
CA TYR A 139 -0.30 3.15 12.91
C TYR A 139 0.59 1.90 13.00
N LYS A 140 1.15 1.62 14.18
CA LYS A 140 2.02 0.44 14.41
C LYS A 140 1.26 -0.87 14.23
N GLU A 141 0.03 -0.95 14.70
CA GLU A 141 -0.81 -2.13 14.57
C GLU A 141 -1.12 -2.44 13.10
N ILE A 142 -1.59 -1.44 12.34
CA ILE A 142 -1.84 -1.61 10.90
C ILE A 142 -0.55 -1.97 10.16
N LEU A 143 0.55 -1.30 10.48
CA LEU A 143 1.84 -1.61 9.88
C LEU A 143 2.29 -3.04 10.19
N GLY A 144 2.03 -3.53 11.41
CA GLY A 144 2.23 -4.94 11.80
C GLY A 144 1.45 -5.89 10.90
N LEU A 145 0.14 -5.67 10.76
CA LEU A 145 -0.71 -6.48 9.88
C LEU A 145 -0.25 -6.49 8.43
N ILE A 146 0.18 -5.33 7.90
CA ILE A 146 0.75 -5.25 6.54
C ILE A 146 2.08 -6.01 6.45
N ASN A 147 2.91 -5.96 7.49
CA ASN A 147 4.21 -6.62 7.51
C ASN A 147 4.10 -8.15 7.65
N ASP A 148 3.10 -8.64 8.35
CA ASP A 148 2.83 -10.07 8.57
C ASP A 148 2.15 -10.76 7.38
N PHE A 149 1.63 -9.97 6.42
CA PHE A 149 1.20 -10.43 5.10
C PHE A 149 2.39 -10.80 4.21
#